data_AF-A0A060CE11-F1
#
_entry.id   AF-A0A060CE11-F1
#
_cell.length_a   1.000
_cell.length_b   1.000
_cell.length_c   1.000
_cell.angle_alpha   90.00
_cell.angle_beta   90.00
_cell.angle_gamma   90.00
#
_symmetry.space_group_name_H-M   'P 1'
#
loop_
_entity.id
_entity.type
_entity.pdbx_description
1 polymer ?
#
loop_
_entity_poly.entity_id
_entity_poly.type
_entity_poly.pdbx_seq_one_letter_code
_entity_poly.pdbx_strand_id
1 'polypeptide(L)'
;ASVKHLAANSNEDFRFVGDSRVDERALRELYLRQFETVVRESSPATVMCAYNAINGVFSSDNRWLLTEVLREEWGFDGVVMTDWGATHDRVAALNAGCELDMPRRHPAQPRLPCSPRSPTAGSSPRPLTRRSGGCSPSSSAAPRPRSRRTRTTPTSTPRWPSTSPPRAPCC
;
A
#
# COMPACT_ATOMS: atom_id res chain seq x y z
N ALA A 1 -15.87 -13.11 -17.44
CA ALA A 1 -15.82 -13.27 -15.97
C ALA A 1 -14.51 -12.68 -15.46
N SER A 2 -14.47 -12.19 -14.22
CA SER A 2 -13.22 -11.76 -13.56
C SER A 2 -12.87 -12.72 -12.44
N VAL A 3 -11.81 -13.51 -12.62
CA VAL A 3 -11.36 -14.46 -11.59
C VAL A 3 -10.58 -13.70 -10.53
N LYS A 4 -10.90 -13.92 -9.25
CA LYS A 4 -10.33 -13.19 -8.11
C LYS A 4 -10.18 -14.11 -6.89
N HIS A 5 -9.25 -13.89 -5.97
CA HIS A 5 -8.12 -12.95 -6.01
C HIS A 5 -6.84 -13.76 -6.26
N LEU A 6 -6.09 -13.45 -7.32
CA LEU A 6 -4.87 -14.17 -7.70
C LEU A 6 -3.65 -13.57 -6.94
N ALA A 7 -2.99 -14.26 -6.00
CA ALA A 7 -3.28 -15.55 -5.39
C ALA A 7 -3.03 -15.50 -3.87
N ALA A 8 -3.42 -16.56 -3.14
CA ALA A 8 -3.14 -16.74 -1.71
C ALA A 8 -3.72 -15.66 -0.75
N ASN A 9 -4.84 -15.04 -1.13
CA ASN A 9 -5.62 -14.17 -0.25
C ASN A 9 -6.61 -14.98 0.61
N SER A 10 -6.09 -15.76 1.57
CA SER A 10 -6.90 -16.67 2.39
C SER A 10 -7.23 -16.15 3.78
N ASN A 11 -6.60 -15.04 4.21
CA ASN A 11 -6.91 -14.38 5.46
C ASN A 11 -7.23 -12.90 5.21
N GLU A 12 -8.30 -12.40 5.83
CA GLU A 12 -8.70 -10.99 5.76
C GLU A 12 -7.90 -10.12 6.75
N ASP A 13 -7.31 -10.74 7.79
CA ASP A 13 -6.46 -10.04 8.74
C ASP A 13 -5.26 -9.43 8.01
N PHE A 14 -5.18 -8.10 8.05
CA PHE A 14 -4.13 -7.31 7.40
C PHE A 14 -3.96 -7.55 5.90
N ARG A 15 -5.03 -7.80 5.14
CA ARG A 15 -4.95 -8.09 3.69
C ARG A 15 -4.08 -7.13 2.85
N PHE A 16 -4.01 -5.85 3.23
CA PHE A 16 -3.23 -4.84 2.52
C PHE A 16 -1.71 -4.91 2.77
N VAL A 17 -1.30 -5.54 3.86
CA VAL A 17 0.10 -5.55 4.34
C VAL A 17 0.60 -6.98 4.64
N GLY A 18 -0.29 -7.96 4.62
CA GLY A 18 0.00 -9.35 4.95
C GLY A 18 0.95 -9.97 3.93
N ASP A 19 1.92 -10.72 4.45
CA ASP A 19 2.85 -11.54 3.67
C ASP A 19 2.48 -13.02 3.83
N SER A 20 1.94 -13.61 2.76
CA SER A 20 1.68 -15.03 2.66
C SER A 20 2.97 -15.76 2.31
N ARG A 21 3.64 -16.32 3.33
CA ARG A 21 4.87 -17.12 3.17
C ARG A 21 4.50 -18.57 2.87
N VAL A 22 4.55 -18.94 1.60
CA VAL A 22 4.13 -20.25 1.10
C VAL A 22 5.22 -20.84 0.22
N ASP A 23 5.50 -22.13 0.42
CA ASP A 23 6.41 -22.89 -0.44
C ASP A 23 5.88 -22.97 -1.88
N GLU A 24 6.75 -22.94 -2.88
CA GLU A 24 6.32 -22.96 -4.29
C GLU A 24 5.47 -24.19 -4.62
N ARG A 25 5.81 -25.36 -4.06
CA ARG A 25 5.04 -26.58 -4.28
C ARG A 25 3.62 -26.43 -3.75
N ALA A 26 3.48 -25.94 -2.53
CA ALA A 26 2.17 -25.69 -1.92
C ALA A 26 1.39 -24.61 -2.69
N LEU A 27 2.08 -23.58 -3.20
CA LEU A 27 1.48 -22.53 -4.01
C LEU A 27 0.89 -23.09 -5.32
N ARG A 28 1.67 -23.91 -6.05
CA ARG A 28 1.23 -24.53 -7.31
C ARG A 28 0.13 -25.57 -7.10
N GLU A 29 0.27 -26.44 -6.12
CA GLU A 29 -0.68 -27.54 -5.89
C GLU A 29 -2.02 -27.08 -5.28
N LEU A 30 -2.00 -26.11 -4.35
CA LEU A 30 -3.20 -25.74 -3.59
C LEU A 30 -3.83 -24.42 -4.00
N TYR A 31 -3.06 -23.38 -4.29
CA TYR A 31 -3.61 -22.03 -4.52
C TYR A 31 -3.74 -21.69 -5.99
N LEU A 32 -2.78 -22.09 -6.81
CA LEU A 32 -2.76 -21.78 -8.23
C LEU A 32 -3.56 -22.79 -9.06
N ARG A 33 -3.71 -24.02 -8.56
CA ARG A 33 -4.36 -25.10 -9.31
C ARG A 33 -5.78 -24.77 -9.76
N GLN A 34 -6.56 -24.10 -8.92
CA GLN A 34 -7.93 -23.73 -9.29
C GLN A 34 -7.94 -22.64 -10.37
N PHE A 35 -7.04 -21.66 -10.28
CA PHE A 35 -6.91 -20.62 -11.30
C PHE A 35 -6.40 -21.20 -12.62
N GLU A 36 -5.44 -22.12 -12.57
CA GLU A 36 -4.94 -22.82 -13.75
C GLU A 36 -6.08 -23.53 -14.50
N THR A 37 -6.90 -24.32 -13.78
CA THR A 37 -8.04 -25.00 -14.39
C THR A 37 -9.01 -24.01 -15.03
N VAL A 38 -9.37 -22.93 -14.33
CA VAL A 38 -10.31 -21.93 -14.86
C VAL A 38 -9.73 -21.20 -16.07
N VAL A 39 -8.44 -20.87 -16.07
CA VAL A 39 -7.78 -20.20 -17.20
C VAL A 39 -7.75 -21.12 -18.42
N ARG A 40 -7.34 -22.39 -18.25
CA ARG A 40 -7.22 -23.36 -19.34
C ARG A 40 -8.58 -23.78 -19.91
N GLU A 41 -9.59 -23.98 -19.07
CA GLU A 41 -10.90 -24.49 -19.52
C GLU A 41 -11.85 -23.40 -19.98
N SER A 42 -11.83 -22.24 -19.31
CA SER A 42 -12.87 -21.21 -19.48
C SER A 42 -12.36 -19.90 -20.08
N SER A 43 -11.04 -19.70 -20.19
CA SER A 43 -10.41 -18.50 -20.78
C SER A 43 -11.09 -17.19 -20.35
N PRO A 44 -11.05 -16.84 -19.06
CA PRO A 44 -11.74 -15.66 -18.56
C PRO A 44 -11.18 -14.38 -19.20
N ALA A 45 -12.04 -13.41 -19.47
CA ALA A 45 -11.61 -12.13 -20.06
C ALA A 45 -10.71 -11.31 -19.12
N THR A 46 -10.89 -11.44 -17.80
CA THR A 46 -10.11 -10.66 -16.81
C THR A 46 -9.71 -11.47 -15.59
N VAL A 47 -8.59 -11.11 -14.98
CA VAL A 47 -8.09 -11.66 -13.71
C VAL A 47 -7.74 -10.52 -12.76
N MET A 48 -8.09 -10.68 -11.49
CA MET A 48 -7.85 -9.67 -10.45
C MET A 48 -6.76 -10.13 -9.48
N CYS A 49 -5.70 -9.33 -9.36
CA CYS A 49 -4.60 -9.55 -8.42
C CYS A 49 -5.05 -9.36 -6.97
N ALA A 50 -4.48 -10.13 -6.05
CA ALA A 50 -4.73 -9.99 -4.63
C ALA A 50 -4.00 -8.80 -3.99
N TYR A 51 -4.43 -8.41 -2.78
CA TYR A 51 -3.78 -7.38 -1.97
C TYR A 51 -2.48 -7.85 -1.33
N ASN A 52 -2.41 -9.11 -0.93
CA ASN A 52 -1.32 -9.63 -0.11
C ASN A 52 -0.01 -9.74 -0.90
N ALA A 53 1.08 -9.69 -0.14
CA ALA A 53 2.37 -10.14 -0.62
C ALA A 53 2.44 -11.67 -0.58
N ILE A 54 3.19 -12.24 -1.51
CA ILE A 54 3.56 -13.65 -1.56
C ILE A 54 5.07 -13.68 -1.48
N ASN A 55 5.60 -14.29 -0.42
CA ASN A 55 7.05 -14.38 -0.16
C ASN A 55 7.77 -13.02 -0.24
N GLY A 56 7.12 -11.96 0.26
CA GLY A 56 7.65 -10.60 0.32
C GLY A 56 7.40 -9.72 -0.91
N VAL A 57 6.78 -10.24 -1.97
CA VAL A 57 6.45 -9.47 -3.19
C VAL A 57 4.94 -9.33 -3.33
N PHE A 58 4.44 -8.10 -3.48
CA PHE A 58 3.01 -7.85 -3.71
C PHE A 58 2.52 -8.52 -4.98
N SER A 59 1.32 -9.10 -4.93
CA SER A 59 0.75 -9.84 -6.07
C SER A 59 0.58 -8.97 -7.32
N SER A 60 0.37 -7.65 -7.17
CA SER A 60 0.31 -6.67 -8.27
C SER A 60 1.66 -6.41 -8.94
N ASP A 61 2.76 -6.50 -8.19
CA ASP A 61 4.13 -6.23 -8.64
C ASP A 61 4.90 -7.52 -8.97
N ASN A 62 4.27 -8.69 -8.80
CA ASN A 62 4.93 -9.98 -8.92
C ASN A 62 4.98 -10.46 -10.38
N ARG A 63 6.08 -10.15 -11.07
CA ARG A 63 6.32 -10.56 -12.46
C ARG A 63 6.29 -12.08 -12.65
N TRP A 64 6.84 -12.85 -11.71
CA TRP A 64 6.84 -14.31 -11.78
C TRP A 64 5.40 -14.83 -11.83
N LEU A 65 4.52 -14.29 -10.98
CA LEU A 65 3.11 -14.71 -10.96
C LEU A 65 2.34 -14.27 -12.21
N LEU A 66 2.47 -12.99 -12.59
CA LEU A 66 1.60 -12.37 -13.60
C LEU A 66 2.07 -12.57 -15.04
N THR A 67 3.38 -12.70 -15.27
CA THR A 67 3.94 -12.91 -16.60
C THR A 67 4.35 -14.37 -16.78
N GLU A 68 5.26 -14.88 -15.97
CA GLU A 68 5.83 -16.22 -16.17
C GLU A 68 4.76 -17.30 -15.99
N VAL A 69 4.09 -17.36 -14.83
CA VAL A 69 3.07 -18.38 -14.58
C VAL A 69 1.79 -18.13 -15.38
N LEU A 70 1.21 -16.93 -15.26
CA LEU A 70 -0.11 -16.67 -15.86
C LEU A 70 -0.07 -16.59 -17.40
N ARG A 71 0.90 -15.90 -18.00
CA ARG A 71 0.95 -15.71 -19.47
C ARG A 71 1.80 -16.76 -20.16
N GLU A 72 3.02 -17.01 -19.68
CA GLU A 72 3.94 -17.92 -20.38
C GLU A 72 3.59 -19.39 -20.13
N GLU A 73 3.28 -19.81 -18.90
CA GLU A 73 2.94 -21.21 -18.61
C GLU A 73 1.49 -21.58 -18.94
N TRP A 74 0.52 -20.69 -18.65
CA TRP A 74 -0.91 -20.99 -18.82
C TRP A 74 -1.52 -20.42 -20.10
N GLY A 75 -0.85 -19.49 -20.78
CA GLY A 75 -1.36 -18.90 -22.02
C GLY A 75 -2.54 -17.94 -21.82
N PHE A 76 -2.54 -17.16 -20.74
CA PHE A 76 -3.59 -16.18 -20.49
C PHE A 76 -3.45 -14.92 -21.37
N ASP A 77 -4.42 -14.72 -22.28
CA ASP A 77 -4.50 -13.55 -23.18
C ASP A 77 -5.48 -12.47 -22.70
N GLY A 78 -6.04 -12.61 -21.50
CA GLY A 78 -6.97 -11.63 -20.94
C GLY A 78 -6.29 -10.43 -20.27
N VAL A 79 -7.10 -9.59 -19.65
CA VAL A 79 -6.63 -8.38 -18.94
C VAL A 79 -6.41 -8.64 -17.46
N VAL A 80 -5.26 -8.21 -16.95
CA VAL A 80 -4.94 -8.27 -15.51
C VAL A 80 -5.27 -6.93 -14.86
N MET A 81 -6.11 -6.96 -13.84
CA MET A 81 -6.50 -5.80 -13.04
C MET A 81 -6.08 -5.93 -11.57
N THR A 82 -5.81 -4.82 -10.91
CA THR A 82 -5.60 -4.80 -9.47
C THR A 82 -6.93 -4.86 -8.73
N ASP A 83 -6.92 -5.43 -7.53
CA ASP A 83 -7.99 -5.15 -6.58
C ASP A 83 -7.93 -3.68 -6.14
N TRP A 84 -9.01 -3.20 -5.52
CA TRP A 84 -9.26 -1.80 -5.22
C TRP A 84 -8.21 -1.18 -4.28
N GLY A 85 -7.20 -0.53 -4.87
CA GLY A 85 -6.09 0.10 -4.16
C GLY A 85 -4.97 -0.87 -3.79
N ALA A 86 -4.88 -2.03 -4.45
CA ALA A 86 -3.82 -3.02 -4.25
C ALA A 86 -2.48 -2.66 -4.92
N THR A 87 -2.41 -1.51 -5.59
CA THR A 87 -1.22 -1.06 -6.31
C THR A 87 -0.23 -0.40 -5.36
N HIS A 88 0.93 -1.01 -5.19
CA HIS A 88 2.03 -0.47 -4.38
C HIS A 88 2.95 0.43 -5.21
N ASP A 89 3.53 -0.11 -6.28
CA ASP A 89 4.31 0.67 -7.25
C ASP A 89 3.73 0.51 -8.67
N ARG A 90 3.22 1.60 -9.24
CA ARG A 90 2.60 1.60 -10.57
C ARG A 90 3.57 1.20 -11.68
N VAL A 91 4.85 1.55 -11.54
CA VAL A 91 5.87 1.23 -12.54
C VAL A 91 6.24 -0.24 -12.44
N ALA A 92 6.40 -0.76 -11.23
CA ALA A 92 6.65 -2.18 -10.99
C ALA A 92 5.46 -3.04 -11.47
N ALA A 93 4.23 -2.68 -11.12
CA ALA A 93 3.02 -3.37 -11.54
C ALA A 93 2.90 -3.46 -13.07
N LEU A 94 3.15 -2.36 -13.78
CA LEU A 94 3.10 -2.33 -15.24
C LEU A 94 4.19 -3.22 -15.86
N ASN A 95 5.40 -3.20 -15.30
CA ASN A 95 6.50 -4.07 -15.73
C ASN A 95 6.28 -5.56 -15.38
N ALA A 96 5.47 -5.83 -14.36
CA ALA A 96 5.08 -7.17 -13.95
C ALA A 96 3.94 -7.76 -14.82
N GLY A 97 3.24 -6.93 -15.59
CA GLY A 97 2.15 -7.35 -16.48
C GLY A 97 0.75 -7.01 -15.97
N CYS A 98 0.62 -6.13 -14.98
CA CYS A 98 -0.65 -5.58 -14.53
C CYS A 98 -1.06 -4.38 -15.38
N GLU A 99 -2.20 -4.49 -16.07
CA GLU A 99 -2.61 -3.52 -17.10
C GLU A 99 -3.60 -2.48 -16.55
N LEU A 100 -4.42 -2.86 -15.57
CA LEU A 100 -5.49 -1.99 -15.05
C LEU A 100 -5.38 -1.78 -13.54
N ASP A 101 -5.02 -0.56 -13.14
CA ASP A 101 -5.03 -0.09 -11.75
C ASP A 101 -6.42 0.43 -11.36
N MET A 102 -7.02 -0.15 -10.32
CA MET A 102 -8.37 0.15 -9.83
C MET A 102 -8.37 0.41 -8.31
N PRO A 103 -9.26 1.28 -7.78
CA PRO A 103 -10.03 2.29 -8.51
C PRO A 103 -9.11 3.42 -8.99
N ARG A 104 -9.61 4.27 -9.90
CA ARG A 104 -8.90 5.48 -10.33
C ARG A 104 -8.37 6.23 -9.10
N ARG A 105 -7.06 6.21 -8.90
CA ARG A 105 -6.43 7.09 -7.92
C ARG A 105 -6.67 8.52 -8.40
N HIS A 106 -7.48 9.28 -7.67
CA HIS A 106 -7.61 10.71 -7.95
C HIS A 106 -6.19 11.28 -7.92
N PRO A 107 -5.73 12.00 -8.97
CA PRO A 107 -4.51 12.76 -8.84
C PRO A 107 -4.71 13.63 -7.60
N ALA A 108 -3.78 13.53 -6.64
CA ALA A 108 -3.72 14.47 -5.55
C ALA A 108 -3.79 15.84 -6.21
N GLN A 109 -4.87 16.59 -5.96
CA GLN A 109 -5.02 17.88 -6.61
C GLN A 109 -3.73 18.64 -6.29
N PRO A 110 -2.99 19.15 -7.30
CA PRO A 110 -1.89 20.03 -7.01
C PRO A 110 -2.46 21.08 -6.05
N ARG A 111 -1.85 21.25 -4.88
CA ARG A 111 -2.31 22.26 -3.92
C ARG A 111 -2.35 23.56 -4.69
N LEU A 112 -3.54 24.00 -5.09
CA LEU A 112 -3.69 25.24 -5.81
C LEU A 112 -3.08 26.30 -4.90
N PRO A 113 -2.09 27.07 -5.36
CA PRO A 113 -1.63 28.20 -4.58
C PRO A 113 -2.86 29.04 -4.26
N CYS A 114 -3.00 29.44 -3.00
CA CYS A 114 -4.01 30.36 -2.51
C CYS A 114 -4.21 31.45 -3.58
N SER A 115 -5.40 31.51 -4.19
CA SER A 115 -5.66 32.53 -5.18
C SER A 115 -5.52 33.89 -4.49
N PRO A 116 -4.69 34.81 -5.01
CA PRO A 116 -4.69 36.17 -4.49
C PRO A 116 -6.10 36.70 -4.71
N ARG A 117 -6.79 37.04 -3.61
CA ARG A 117 -8.09 37.72 -3.69
C ARG A 117 -7.94 38.92 -4.61
N SER A 118 -8.69 38.93 -5.69
CA SER A 118 -8.83 40.10 -6.56
C SER A 118 -9.29 41.28 -5.72
N PRO A 119 -8.61 42.45 -5.76
CA PRO A 119 -9.06 43.63 -5.05
C PRO A 119 -10.36 44.10 -5.70
N THR A 120 -11.49 43.90 -5.01
CA THR A 120 -12.76 44.49 -5.43
C THR A 120 -12.63 46.01 -5.36
N ALA A 121 -12.68 46.64 -6.54
CA ALA A 121 -12.83 48.07 -6.68
C ALA A 121 -14.15 48.53 -6.04
N GLY A 122 -14.08 49.61 -5.25
CA GLY A 122 -15.22 50.49 -5.00
C GLY A 122 -15.83 50.45 -3.59
N SER A 123 -15.33 51.29 -2.68
CA SER A 123 -16.20 52.23 -1.94
C SER A 123 -15.39 53.35 -1.29
N SER A 124 -15.66 54.56 -1.80
CA SER A 124 -15.42 55.95 -1.36
C SER A 124 -14.65 56.26 -0.05
N PRO A 125 -13.79 57.30 -0.05
CA PRO A 125 -13.09 57.77 1.16
C PRO A 125 -14.05 58.56 2.07
N ARG A 126 -14.07 58.22 3.36
CA ARG A 126 -14.66 59.06 4.42
C ARG A 126 -13.58 59.58 5.37
N PRO A 127 -13.75 60.81 5.89
CA PRO A 127 -12.64 61.65 6.31
C PRO A 127 -12.09 61.28 7.69
N LEU A 128 -10.79 61.55 7.83
CA LEU A 128 -9.97 61.44 9.04
C LEU A 128 -10.64 62.11 10.25
N THR A 129 -11.04 61.30 11.23
CA THR A 129 -11.20 61.75 12.61
C THR A 129 -10.03 61.24 13.43
N ARG A 130 -9.11 62.18 13.66
CA ARG A 130 -7.98 62.12 14.59
C ARG A 130 -8.46 61.65 15.96
N ARG A 131 -8.03 60.47 16.41
CA ARG A 131 -8.10 60.08 17.82
C ARG A 131 -6.75 59.55 18.27
N SER A 132 -6.02 60.46 18.91
CA SER A 132 -4.85 60.26 19.74
C SER A 132 -5.11 59.21 20.82
N GLY A 133 -4.19 58.25 20.98
CA GLY A 133 -4.24 57.32 22.10
C GLY A 133 -3.16 56.23 22.07
N GLY A 134 -1.96 56.57 22.55
CA GLY A 134 -1.13 55.70 23.39
C GLY A 134 -0.48 54.46 22.76
N CYS A 135 0.78 54.61 22.33
CA CYS A 135 1.75 53.53 22.40
C CYS A 135 2.15 53.30 23.88
N SER A 136 2.04 52.07 24.35
CA SER A 136 2.77 51.57 25.53
C SER A 136 3.42 50.24 25.17
N PRO A 137 4.75 50.09 25.29
CA PRO A 137 5.45 48.83 25.10
C PRO A 137 5.79 48.20 26.46
N SER A 138 5.48 46.92 26.64
CA SER A 138 6.08 46.00 27.62
C SER A 138 5.32 44.67 27.48
N SER A 139 5.88 43.48 27.64
CA SER A 139 7.20 43.04 28.09
C SER A 139 7.35 41.58 27.66
N SER A 140 8.55 41.25 27.21
CA SER A 140 9.10 39.91 27.10
C SER A 140 8.76 39.01 28.30
N ALA A 141 8.21 37.82 28.04
CA ALA A 141 8.16 36.72 29.01
C ALA A 141 8.82 35.48 28.39
N ALA A 142 9.89 35.06 29.04
CA ALA A 142 10.84 34.02 28.63
C ALA A 142 10.21 32.60 28.53
N PRO A 143 10.82 31.70 27.73
CA PRO A 143 10.38 30.32 27.61
C PRO A 143 10.77 29.47 28.82
N ARG A 144 9.81 28.70 29.34
CA ARG A 144 10.02 27.73 30.43
C ARG A 144 10.85 26.51 29.97
N PRO A 145 11.74 25.97 30.82
CA PRO A 145 12.73 24.97 30.41
C PRO A 145 12.16 23.56 30.25
N ARG A 146 12.68 22.87 29.23
CA ARG A 146 12.47 21.46 28.91
C ARG A 146 13.00 20.57 30.05
N SER A 147 12.14 19.73 30.62
CA SER A 147 12.57 18.68 31.54
C SER A 147 13.23 17.53 30.76
N ARG A 148 14.50 17.29 31.08
CA ARG A 148 15.26 16.10 30.74
C ARG A 148 14.51 14.86 31.24
N ARG A 149 14.15 13.94 30.35
CA ARG A 149 14.02 12.53 30.72
C ARG A 149 15.19 11.76 30.12
N THR A 150 15.84 11.05 31.03
CA THR A 150 17.08 10.32 30.89
C THR A 150 16.93 9.11 29.97
N ARG A 151 18.00 8.90 29.20
CA ARG A 151 18.33 7.76 28.37
C ARG A 151 18.50 6.51 29.23
N THR A 152 17.71 5.46 28.96
CA THR A 152 18.00 4.08 29.38
C THR A 152 17.68 3.13 28.22
N THR A 153 18.72 2.56 27.63
CA THR A 153 18.76 1.36 26.80
C THR A 153 20.07 0.64 27.13
N PRO A 154 20.29 -0.63 26.76
CA PRO A 154 19.36 -1.73 26.48
C PRO A 154 19.84 -3.05 27.12
N THR A 155 18.99 -3.94 27.65
CA THR A 155 19.38 -5.36 27.83
C THR A 155 18.15 -6.27 27.98
N SER A 156 17.94 -7.15 27.00
CA SER A 156 17.69 -8.59 27.17
C SER A 156 17.00 -9.15 25.92
N THR A 157 17.77 -9.87 25.13
CA THR A 157 17.32 -10.78 24.06
C THR A 157 16.46 -11.91 24.62
N PRO A 158 15.39 -12.34 23.90
CA PRO A 158 14.59 -13.48 24.30
C PRO A 158 15.33 -14.79 23.98
N ARG A 159 15.56 -15.62 25.00
CA ARG A 159 16.16 -16.95 24.89
C ARG A 159 15.03 -17.97 24.73
N TRP A 160 14.75 -18.39 23.49
CA TRP A 160 13.86 -19.50 23.19
C TRP A 160 14.61 -20.84 23.37
N PRO A 161 14.06 -21.82 24.10
CA PRO A 161 14.67 -23.14 24.20
C PRO A 161 14.47 -23.93 22.90
N SER A 162 15.57 -24.28 22.25
CA SER A 162 15.63 -25.22 21.14
C SER A 162 15.15 -26.60 21.59
N THR A 163 13.96 -27.01 21.15
CA THR A 163 13.49 -28.40 21.26
C THR A 163 13.70 -29.07 19.91
N SER A 164 14.77 -29.85 19.82
CA SER A 164 15.01 -30.77 18.71
C SER A 164 13.94 -31.88 18.73
N PRO A 165 13.34 -32.27 17.59
CA PRO A 165 12.42 -33.40 17.55
C PRO A 165 13.19 -34.73 17.72
N PRO A 166 12.66 -35.70 18.48
CA PRO A 166 13.23 -37.04 18.52
C PRO A 166 13.03 -37.75 17.18
N ARG A 167 14.10 -38.39 16.71
CA ARG A 167 14.14 -39.28 15.54
C ARG A 167 13.08 -40.39 15.70
N ALA A 168 12.23 -40.56 14.69
CA ALA A 168 11.36 -41.73 14.58
C ALA A 168 12.21 -42.99 14.28
N PRO A 169 11.83 -44.17 14.82
CA PRO A 169 12.45 -45.44 14.47
C PRO A 169 11.97 -45.96 13.12
N CYS A 170 12.87 -46.68 12.46
CA CYS A 170 12.71 -47.36 11.18
C CYS A 170 11.47 -48.27 11.11
N CYS A 171 10.78 -48.23 9.98
CA CYS A 171 10.04 -49.33 9.37
C CYS A 171 10.42 -49.37 7.88
#